data_AF-A0A1E3GI61-F1
#
_entry.id   AF-A0A1E3GI61-F1
#
_cell.length_a   1.000
_cell.length_b   1.000
_cell.length_c   1.000
_cell.angle_alpha   90.00
_cell.angle_beta   90.00
_cell.angle_gamma   90.00
#
_symmetry.space_group_name_H-M   'P 1'
#
loop_
_entity.id
_entity.type
_entity.pdbx_description
1 polymer ?
#
loop_
_entity_poly.entity_id
_entity_poly.type
_entity_poly.pdbx_seq_one_letter_code
_entity_poly.pdbx_strand_id
1 'polypeptide(L)'
;MKKGCLILSALGILVSTSTQARVNVCVFDLLGKSGESYKLLEEWALAAKGWGAEIQLSAYQDEAKVDQDVKAGKCDAFYMTSMRARAYNKFAGSIDAIGGVPNNDIAMKAISYVLDKRNSKRLITQIGKEKFEVAGIGQIGPAYIFVRDRTLNKLEQVKGKKFAVLHYDYAQKIMVDRIEAVPVMSEISNFIRKFNQGEVDIVAAPAYAFKPLELQKGLGRQGAMINFPVINVTADLIIRQEEFPASFAAQSRNWFVKQLPRSFAMVKRMEAEIPSKYILNLSREDRVAYQKILRDGRIDLTKQGIYDQGMMNVLKRARCTVERTNFECSIGGE
;
A
#
# COMPACT_ATOMS: atom_id res chain seq x y z
N MET A 1 -59.90 56.60 2.95
CA MET A 1 -58.51 57.00 3.28
C MET A 1 -58.01 56.11 4.41
N LYS A 2 -56.75 55.65 4.29
CA LYS A 2 -55.90 54.96 5.28
C LYS A 2 -56.24 53.51 5.68
N LYS A 3 -55.70 52.61 4.85
CA LYS A 3 -55.23 51.26 5.20
C LYS A 3 -53.96 51.35 6.07
N GLY A 4 -53.73 50.37 6.93
CA GLY A 4 -52.44 50.20 7.60
C GLY A 4 -52.43 49.04 8.59
N CYS A 5 -52.55 47.80 8.10
CA CYS A 5 -52.33 46.59 8.89
C CYS A 5 -50.84 46.21 8.77
N LEU A 6 -50.07 46.40 9.84
CA LEU A 6 -48.67 45.98 9.94
C LEU A 6 -48.63 44.49 10.32
N ILE A 7 -48.26 43.63 9.38
CA ILE A 7 -47.94 42.22 9.63
C ILE A 7 -46.43 42.11 9.77
N LEU A 8 -45.95 41.88 11.00
CA LEU A 8 -44.58 41.44 11.26
C LEU A 8 -44.40 40.02 10.74
N SER A 9 -43.62 39.84 9.68
CA SER A 9 -43.14 38.52 9.24
C SER A 9 -41.76 38.28 9.84
N ALA A 10 -41.68 37.49 10.90
CA ALA A 10 -40.42 36.98 11.43
C ALA A 10 -39.94 35.83 10.52
N LEU A 11 -39.02 36.13 9.61
CA LEU A 11 -38.31 35.11 8.84
C LEU A 11 -37.29 34.44 9.77
N GLY A 12 -37.69 33.33 10.41
CA GLY A 12 -36.77 32.44 11.11
C GLY A 12 -35.91 31.70 10.09
N ILE A 13 -34.64 32.10 9.95
CA ILE A 13 -33.65 31.31 9.21
C ILE A 13 -33.34 30.07 10.06
N LEU A 14 -33.98 28.95 9.74
CA LEU A 14 -33.59 27.63 10.21
C LEU A 14 -32.23 27.30 9.59
N VAL A 15 -31.15 27.69 10.26
CA VAL A 15 -29.83 27.11 9.99
C VAL A 15 -29.90 25.67 10.49
N SER A 16 -30.25 24.76 9.59
CA SER A 16 -30.12 23.33 9.84
C SER A 16 -28.62 23.04 9.94
N THR A 17 -28.08 23.04 11.16
CA THR A 17 -26.80 22.40 11.41
C THR A 17 -27.03 20.90 11.21
N SER A 18 -26.88 20.43 9.98
CA SER A 18 -26.73 19.00 9.73
C SER A 18 -25.50 18.54 10.50
N THR A 19 -25.71 17.95 11.67
CA THR A 19 -24.69 17.13 12.32
C THR A 19 -24.39 16.01 11.35
N GLN A 20 -23.30 16.16 10.57
CA GLN A 20 -22.78 15.14 9.68
C GLN A 20 -22.65 13.87 10.52
N ALA A 21 -23.30 12.77 10.12
CA ALA A 21 -23.16 11.50 10.81
C ALA A 21 -21.67 11.13 10.86
N ARG A 22 -21.23 10.51 11.97
CA ARG A 22 -19.85 10.04 12.10
C ARG A 22 -19.56 9.04 11.00
N VAL A 23 -18.48 9.28 10.28
CA VAL A 23 -18.03 8.44 9.17
C VAL A 23 -17.13 7.34 9.71
N ASN A 24 -17.50 6.08 9.51
CA ASN A 24 -16.76 4.93 10.02
C ASN A 24 -15.61 4.56 9.06
N VAL A 25 -14.39 4.54 9.58
CA VAL A 25 -13.18 4.25 8.83
C VAL A 25 -12.51 3.00 9.38
N CYS A 26 -12.45 1.97 8.54
CA CYS A 26 -11.86 0.68 8.90
C CYS A 26 -10.37 0.67 8.55
N VAL A 27 -9.51 0.54 9.55
CA VAL A 27 -8.05 0.66 9.40
C VAL A 27 -7.39 -0.67 9.69
N PHE A 28 -6.74 -1.23 8.68
CA PHE A 28 -5.88 -2.40 8.84
C PHE A 28 -4.52 -1.99 9.40
N ASP A 29 -4.10 -2.68 10.47
CA ASP A 29 -2.76 -2.58 11.04
C ASP A 29 -2.41 -3.91 11.76
N LEU A 30 -1.19 -4.43 11.56
CA LEU A 30 -0.73 -5.70 12.17
C LEU A 30 -0.85 -5.68 13.71
N LEU A 31 -0.62 -4.53 14.32
CA LEU A 31 -0.66 -4.30 15.77
C LEU A 31 -2.00 -3.67 16.22
N GLY A 32 -2.99 -3.60 15.32
CA GLY A 32 -4.28 -2.96 15.59
C GLY A 32 -4.08 -1.50 16.02
N LYS A 33 -4.68 -1.11 17.14
CA LYS A 33 -4.59 0.27 17.65
C LYS A 33 -3.17 0.72 18.00
N SER A 34 -2.25 -0.21 18.24
CA SER A 34 -0.89 0.11 18.68
C SER A 34 0.09 0.33 17.54
N GLY A 35 -0.30 0.06 16.30
CA GLY A 35 0.61 0.15 15.17
C GLY A 35 0.63 1.51 14.48
N GLU A 36 1.68 1.69 13.69
CA GLU A 36 2.01 2.97 13.07
C GLU A 36 1.00 3.42 12.00
N SER A 37 0.32 2.48 11.32
CA SER A 37 -0.74 2.84 10.38
C SER A 37 -1.94 3.39 11.13
N TYR A 38 -2.35 2.73 12.22
CA TYR A 38 -3.47 3.22 13.02
C TYR A 38 -3.19 4.60 13.64
N LYS A 39 -2.01 4.80 14.22
CA LYS A 39 -1.59 6.10 14.78
C LYS A 39 -1.55 7.22 13.73
N LEU A 40 -1.07 6.92 12.51
CA LEU A 40 -1.12 7.87 11.40
C LEU A 40 -2.57 8.28 11.12
N LEU A 41 -3.50 7.32 11.13
CA LEU A 41 -4.91 7.59 10.86
C LEU A 41 -5.61 8.30 12.02
N GLU A 42 -5.14 8.16 13.27
CA GLU A 42 -5.58 9.00 14.40
C GLU A 42 -5.23 10.48 14.17
N GLU A 43 -3.99 10.77 13.76
CA GLU A 43 -3.57 12.14 13.41
C GLU A 43 -4.36 12.68 12.21
N TRP A 44 -4.61 11.84 11.19
CA TRP A 44 -5.45 12.18 10.05
C TRP A 44 -6.90 12.47 10.46
N ALA A 45 -7.49 11.66 11.34
CA ALA A 45 -8.86 11.84 11.84
C ALA A 45 -9.04 13.16 12.59
N LEU A 46 -8.00 13.62 13.31
CA LEU A 46 -7.99 14.94 13.92
C LEU A 46 -7.98 16.07 12.88
N ALA A 47 -7.17 15.92 11.81
CA ALA A 47 -7.13 16.89 10.72
C ALA A 47 -8.45 16.93 9.91
N ALA A 48 -9.08 15.76 9.73
CA ALA A 48 -10.33 15.60 8.99
C ALA A 48 -11.50 16.42 9.54
N LYS A 49 -11.51 16.73 10.84
CA LYS A 49 -12.49 17.64 11.46
C LYS A 49 -12.46 19.03 10.82
N GLY A 50 -11.26 19.53 10.51
CA GLY A 50 -11.09 20.81 9.83
C GLY A 50 -11.56 20.82 8.36
N TRP A 51 -11.82 19.64 7.80
CA TRP A 51 -12.32 19.46 6.42
C TRP A 51 -13.80 19.08 6.39
N GLY A 52 -14.48 19.11 7.55
CA GLY A 52 -15.91 18.87 7.66
C GLY A 52 -16.33 17.40 7.82
N ALA A 53 -15.42 16.50 8.21
CA ALA A 53 -15.77 15.10 8.50
C ALA A 53 -15.47 14.75 9.96
N GLU A 54 -16.44 14.17 10.66
CA GLU A 54 -16.23 13.56 11.98
C GLU A 54 -15.93 12.07 11.81
N ILE A 55 -14.71 11.67 12.11
CA ILE A 55 -14.19 10.33 11.82
C ILE A 55 -14.29 9.43 13.05
N GLN A 56 -14.86 8.24 12.87
CA GLN A 56 -14.77 7.14 13.82
C GLN A 56 -13.83 6.06 13.27
N LEU A 57 -12.68 5.84 13.92
CA LEU A 57 -11.74 4.80 13.51
C LEU A 57 -12.10 3.46 14.15
N SER A 58 -12.00 2.40 13.34
CA SER A 58 -12.14 1.00 13.75
C SER A 58 -10.88 0.23 13.35
N ALA A 59 -10.16 -0.33 14.31
CA ALA A 59 -8.91 -1.06 14.06
C ALA A 59 -9.19 -2.52 13.68
N TYR A 60 -8.50 -3.01 12.64
CA TYR A 60 -8.55 -4.38 12.17
C TYR A 60 -7.14 -4.96 12.09
N GLN A 61 -6.95 -6.17 12.60
CA GLN A 61 -5.71 -6.94 12.42
C GLN A 61 -5.80 -7.97 11.30
N ASP A 62 -7.01 -8.18 10.75
CA ASP A 62 -7.24 -9.01 9.59
C ASP A 62 -7.67 -8.13 8.41
N GLU A 63 -6.79 -8.00 7.42
CA GLU A 63 -7.04 -7.21 6.22
C GLU A 63 -8.21 -7.76 5.39
N ALA A 64 -8.38 -9.09 5.35
CA ALA A 64 -9.50 -9.70 4.64
C ALA A 64 -10.83 -9.31 5.27
N LYS A 65 -10.85 -9.13 6.60
CA LYS A 65 -12.02 -8.67 7.32
C LYS A 65 -12.39 -7.23 6.97
N VAL A 66 -11.40 -6.35 6.77
CA VAL A 66 -11.65 -4.99 6.25
C VAL A 66 -12.35 -5.05 4.89
N ASP A 67 -11.81 -5.82 3.94
CA ASP A 67 -12.41 -5.96 2.60
C ASP A 67 -13.83 -6.54 2.64
N GLN A 68 -14.09 -7.52 3.51
CA GLN A 68 -15.44 -8.05 3.73
C GLN A 68 -16.41 -7.00 4.27
N ASP A 69 -16.00 -6.23 5.29
CA ASP A 69 -16.85 -5.24 5.93
C ASP A 69 -17.04 -3.98 5.04
N VAL A 70 -16.08 -3.66 4.18
CA VAL A 70 -16.24 -2.70 3.08
C VAL A 70 -17.33 -3.19 2.13
N LYS A 71 -17.22 -4.41 1.58
CA LYS A 71 -18.24 -4.97 0.67
C LYS A 71 -19.63 -5.08 1.29
N ALA A 72 -19.71 -5.25 2.61
CA ALA A 72 -20.95 -5.29 3.36
C ALA A 72 -21.52 -3.90 3.71
N GLY A 73 -20.86 -2.81 3.31
CA GLY A 73 -21.31 -1.43 3.57
C GLY A 73 -21.14 -0.96 5.01
N LYS A 74 -20.28 -1.62 5.81
CA LYS A 74 -20.03 -1.23 7.21
C LYS A 74 -18.95 -0.16 7.37
N CYS A 75 -18.12 0.01 6.35
CA CYS A 75 -17.03 0.97 6.31
C CYS A 75 -17.30 2.00 5.22
N ASP A 76 -17.34 3.28 5.62
CA ASP A 76 -17.52 4.42 4.72
C ASP A 76 -16.19 4.84 4.08
N ALA A 77 -15.09 4.53 4.77
CA ALA A 77 -13.75 4.51 4.21
C ALA A 77 -12.94 3.36 4.79
N PHE A 78 -11.81 3.06 4.16
CA PHE A 78 -10.93 2.01 4.60
C PHE A 78 -9.48 2.32 4.27
N TYR A 79 -8.57 1.81 5.11
CA TYR A 79 -7.14 1.92 4.95
C TYR A 79 -6.53 0.52 5.01
N MET A 80 -6.00 0.04 3.88
CA MET A 80 -5.41 -1.31 3.75
C MET A 80 -4.30 -1.30 2.69
N THR A 81 -3.54 -2.39 2.57
CA THR A 81 -2.43 -2.46 1.62
C THR A 81 -2.91 -2.18 0.20
N SER A 82 -2.10 -1.44 -0.55
CA SER A 82 -2.44 -1.03 -1.92
C SER A 82 -2.55 -2.22 -2.86
N MET A 83 -1.88 -3.34 -2.53
CA MET A 83 -2.07 -4.65 -3.17
C MET A 83 -3.53 -5.10 -3.13
N ARG A 84 -4.18 -5.07 -1.96
CA ARG A 84 -5.61 -5.44 -1.84
C ARG A 84 -6.52 -4.32 -2.32
N ALA A 85 -6.17 -3.06 -2.03
CA ALA A 85 -6.92 -1.88 -2.45
C ALA A 85 -6.97 -1.66 -3.97
N ARG A 86 -6.10 -2.34 -4.74
CA ARG A 86 -6.11 -2.32 -6.22
C ARG A 86 -7.46 -2.72 -6.83
N ALA A 87 -8.24 -3.55 -6.13
CA ALA A 87 -9.61 -3.89 -6.53
C ALA A 87 -10.55 -2.67 -6.52
N TYR A 88 -10.23 -1.64 -5.74
CA TYR A 88 -11.00 -0.40 -5.58
C TYR A 88 -10.43 0.77 -6.36
N ASN A 89 -9.11 0.80 -6.62
CA ASN A 89 -8.51 1.72 -7.57
C ASN A 89 -7.26 1.10 -8.21
N LYS A 90 -7.34 0.76 -9.49
CA LYS A 90 -6.24 0.09 -10.21
C LYS A 90 -5.00 0.96 -10.34
N PHE A 91 -5.17 2.27 -10.57
CA PHE A 91 -4.06 3.20 -10.77
C PHE A 91 -3.22 3.35 -9.50
N ALA A 92 -3.84 3.72 -8.38
CA ALA A 92 -3.18 3.84 -7.09
C ALA A 92 -2.67 2.48 -6.57
N GLY A 93 -3.50 1.44 -6.61
CA GLY A 93 -3.10 0.11 -6.12
C GLY A 93 -1.99 -0.58 -6.93
N SER A 94 -1.67 -0.07 -8.13
CA SER A 94 -0.52 -0.54 -8.92
C SER A 94 0.80 0.13 -8.50
N ILE A 95 0.80 1.01 -7.51
CA ILE A 95 2.02 1.66 -6.99
C ILE A 95 3.00 0.65 -6.36
N ASP A 96 2.47 -0.44 -5.81
CA ASP A 96 3.22 -1.56 -5.21
C ASP A 96 3.72 -2.57 -6.26
N ALA A 97 3.81 -2.19 -7.54
CA ALA A 97 4.24 -3.13 -8.57
C ALA A 97 5.64 -3.68 -8.30
N ILE A 98 5.76 -5.00 -8.49
CA ILE A 98 6.96 -5.77 -8.22
C ILE A 98 8.20 -5.18 -8.94
N GLY A 99 9.22 -4.82 -8.17
CA GLY A 99 10.46 -4.16 -8.61
C GLY A 99 10.27 -2.74 -9.15
N GLY A 100 9.06 -2.19 -9.09
CA GLY A 100 8.74 -0.87 -9.65
C GLY A 100 9.28 0.29 -8.81
N VAL A 101 9.50 0.06 -7.52
CA VAL A 101 9.95 1.05 -6.53
C VAL A 101 11.07 0.44 -5.67
N PRO A 102 12.33 0.44 -6.14
CA PRO A 102 13.42 -0.25 -5.45
C PRO A 102 14.01 0.53 -4.27
N ASN A 103 13.60 1.78 -4.03
CA ASN A 103 14.07 2.57 -2.90
C ASN A 103 13.07 3.66 -2.46
N ASN A 104 13.32 4.22 -1.29
CA ASN A 104 12.47 5.21 -0.63
C ASN A 104 12.36 6.55 -1.41
N ASP A 105 13.39 6.97 -2.15
CA ASP A 105 13.34 8.22 -2.91
C ASP A 105 12.41 8.10 -4.14
N ILE A 106 12.43 6.94 -4.77
CA ILE A 106 11.51 6.59 -5.86
C ILE A 106 10.08 6.48 -5.33
N ALA A 107 9.89 5.85 -4.16
CA ALA A 107 8.60 5.75 -3.50
C ALA A 107 8.03 7.14 -3.19
N MET A 108 8.82 8.04 -2.62
CA MET A 108 8.40 9.41 -2.31
C MET A 108 7.95 10.16 -3.57
N LYS A 109 8.69 10.04 -4.69
CA LYS A 109 8.30 10.65 -5.97
C LYS A 109 7.02 10.03 -6.54
N ALA A 110 6.89 8.71 -6.48
CA ALA A 110 5.72 8.00 -6.99
C ALA A 110 4.46 8.36 -6.21
N ILE A 111 4.50 8.31 -4.87
CA ILE A 111 3.36 8.66 -4.01
C ILE A 111 2.96 10.13 -4.21
N SER A 112 3.95 11.05 -4.20
CA SER A 112 3.69 12.48 -4.43
C SER A 112 3.04 12.73 -5.79
N TYR A 113 3.47 12.00 -6.83
CA TYR A 113 2.87 12.10 -8.15
C TYR A 113 1.43 11.58 -8.14
N VAL A 114 1.19 10.38 -7.60
CA VAL A 114 -0.14 9.76 -7.60
C VAL A 114 -1.15 10.65 -6.86
N LEU A 115 -0.75 11.22 -5.72
CA LEU A 115 -1.60 12.09 -4.90
C LEU A 115 -1.77 13.52 -5.44
N ASP A 116 -1.04 13.91 -6.49
CA ASP A 116 -1.16 15.23 -7.11
C ASP A 116 -2.56 15.47 -7.67
N LYS A 117 -3.09 16.68 -7.49
CA LYS A 117 -4.43 17.09 -7.95
C LYS A 117 -4.68 16.80 -9.44
N ARG A 118 -3.65 16.82 -10.28
CA ARG A 118 -3.73 16.50 -11.73
C ARG A 118 -4.19 15.07 -11.98
N ASN A 119 -3.99 14.16 -11.03
CA ASN A 119 -4.41 12.77 -11.12
C ASN A 119 -5.80 12.49 -10.54
N SER A 120 -6.53 13.48 -9.99
CA SER A 120 -7.79 13.26 -9.26
C SER A 120 -8.82 12.41 -10.02
N LYS A 121 -8.91 12.54 -11.36
CA LYS A 121 -9.82 11.71 -12.17
C LYS A 121 -9.44 10.22 -12.17
N ARG A 122 -8.14 9.90 -12.11
CA ARG A 122 -7.62 8.52 -12.08
C ARG A 122 -7.76 7.87 -10.70
N LEU A 123 -7.97 8.69 -9.67
CA LEU A 123 -8.15 8.27 -8.29
C LEU A 123 -9.60 7.97 -7.92
N ILE A 124 -10.54 8.14 -8.86
CA ILE A 124 -11.95 7.82 -8.69
C ILE A 124 -12.26 6.56 -9.49
N THR A 125 -12.95 5.61 -8.89
CA THR A 125 -13.40 4.38 -9.55
C THR A 125 -14.85 4.09 -9.17
N GLN A 126 -15.67 3.81 -10.18
CA GLN A 126 -17.06 3.41 -9.99
C GLN A 126 -17.12 1.88 -9.87
N ILE A 127 -17.70 1.38 -8.79
CA ILE A 127 -17.98 -0.05 -8.61
C ILE A 127 -19.47 -0.19 -8.27
N GLY A 128 -20.23 -0.78 -9.20
CA GLY A 128 -21.68 -0.78 -9.10
C GLY A 128 -22.22 0.65 -9.05
N LYS A 129 -22.99 0.97 -8.00
CA LYS A 129 -23.56 2.31 -7.79
C LYS A 129 -22.66 3.26 -7.01
N GLU A 130 -21.54 2.77 -6.49
CA GLU A 130 -20.72 3.50 -5.53
C GLU A 130 -19.46 4.07 -6.19
N LYS A 131 -19.04 5.26 -5.74
CA LYS A 131 -17.79 5.90 -6.14
C LYS A 131 -16.77 5.77 -5.02
N PHE A 132 -15.70 5.05 -5.31
CA PHE A 132 -14.53 4.97 -4.45
C PHE A 132 -13.51 6.01 -4.89
N GLU A 133 -13.02 6.83 -3.97
CA GLU A 133 -11.98 7.82 -4.24
C GLU A 133 -10.76 7.59 -3.32
N VAL A 134 -9.57 7.56 -3.91
CA VAL A 134 -8.32 7.48 -3.13
C VAL A 134 -8.06 8.84 -2.47
N ALA A 135 -8.12 8.86 -1.14
CA ALA A 135 -7.94 10.06 -0.32
C ALA A 135 -6.53 10.14 0.31
N GLY A 136 -5.70 9.11 0.17
CA GLY A 136 -4.35 9.10 0.70
C GLY A 136 -3.61 7.82 0.34
N ILE A 137 -2.28 7.88 0.40
CA ILE A 137 -1.39 6.71 0.30
C ILE A 137 -0.35 6.89 1.39
N GLY A 138 -0.28 5.94 2.32
CA GLY A 138 0.77 5.88 3.33
C GLY A 138 1.83 4.85 2.97
N GLN A 139 3.05 5.12 3.42
CA GLN A 139 4.21 4.29 3.19
C GLN A 139 4.36 3.27 4.33
N ILE A 140 4.41 1.97 4.01
CA ILE A 140 4.72 0.91 4.99
C ILE A 140 6.21 0.56 4.93
N GLY A 141 6.76 0.37 3.72
CA GLY A 141 8.19 0.17 3.53
C GLY A 141 8.58 -0.80 2.42
N PRO A 142 9.87 -0.82 2.04
CA PRO A 142 10.42 -1.85 1.16
C PRO A 142 10.23 -3.24 1.77
N ALA A 143 9.72 -4.17 0.96
CA ALA A 143 9.68 -5.59 1.27
C ALA A 143 10.90 -6.31 0.71
N TYR A 144 11.55 -7.05 1.59
CA TYR A 144 12.72 -7.87 1.29
C TYR A 144 12.36 -9.35 1.29
N ILE A 145 13.14 -10.14 0.55
CA ILE A 145 13.02 -11.59 0.57
C ILE A 145 13.73 -12.13 1.81
N PHE A 146 13.02 -12.90 2.62
CA PHE A 146 13.55 -13.68 3.73
C PHE A 146 13.53 -15.16 3.37
N VAL A 147 14.67 -15.81 3.58
CA VAL A 147 14.88 -17.22 3.29
C VAL A 147 15.26 -17.96 4.56
N ARG A 148 14.78 -19.19 4.72
CA ARG A 148 15.15 -20.06 5.86
C ARG A 148 16.61 -20.55 5.79
N ASP A 149 17.17 -20.59 4.59
CA ASP A 149 18.56 -20.97 4.32
C ASP A 149 19.23 -19.92 3.43
N ARG A 150 20.32 -19.35 3.91
CA ARG A 150 21.14 -18.34 3.23
C ARG A 150 21.80 -18.85 1.96
N THR A 151 21.85 -20.16 1.73
CA THR A 151 22.25 -20.72 0.42
C THR A 151 21.25 -20.40 -0.69
N LEU A 152 20.02 -19.96 -0.36
CA LEU A 152 19.01 -19.53 -1.33
C LEU A 152 19.23 -18.06 -1.74
N ASN A 153 20.39 -17.75 -2.33
CA ASN A 153 20.80 -16.38 -2.65
C ASN A 153 20.81 -16.07 -4.16
N LYS A 154 20.39 -17.01 -5.01
CA LYS A 154 20.28 -16.85 -6.46
C LYS A 154 18.95 -17.38 -6.98
N LEU A 155 18.54 -16.92 -8.17
CA LEU A 155 17.28 -17.30 -8.80
C LEU A 155 17.23 -18.81 -9.11
N GLU A 156 18.37 -19.44 -9.39
CA GLU A 156 18.43 -20.87 -9.69
C GLU A 156 18.24 -21.74 -8.45
N GLN A 157 18.59 -21.23 -7.27
CA GLN A 157 18.54 -21.97 -6.00
C GLN A 157 17.14 -21.96 -5.38
N VAL A 158 16.28 -21.03 -5.80
CA VAL A 158 14.89 -20.95 -5.31
C VAL A 158 13.92 -21.84 -6.08
N LYS A 159 14.38 -22.50 -7.16
CA LYS A 159 13.58 -23.46 -7.91
C LYS A 159 13.08 -24.60 -7.02
N GLY A 160 11.80 -24.91 -7.11
CA GLY A 160 11.12 -25.93 -6.30
C GLY A 160 10.95 -25.56 -4.82
N LYS A 161 11.43 -24.40 -4.36
CA LYS A 161 11.26 -23.95 -2.97
C LYS A 161 9.88 -23.36 -2.75
N LYS A 162 9.32 -23.59 -1.57
CA LYS A 162 7.99 -23.09 -1.21
C LYS A 162 8.06 -21.61 -0.86
N PHE A 163 7.31 -20.78 -1.59
CA PHE A 163 7.26 -19.34 -1.40
C PHE A 163 5.84 -18.96 -0.97
N ALA A 164 5.67 -18.32 0.20
CA ALA A 164 4.36 -17.78 0.56
C ALA A 164 3.93 -16.64 -0.37
N VAL A 165 2.73 -16.76 -0.93
CA VAL A 165 2.12 -15.77 -1.81
C VAL A 165 0.78 -15.33 -1.22
N LEU A 166 0.52 -14.02 -1.22
CA LEU A 166 -0.79 -13.51 -0.84
C LEU A 166 -1.82 -13.90 -1.92
N HIS A 167 -2.84 -14.68 -1.56
CA HIS A 167 -3.70 -15.33 -2.55
C HIS A 167 -4.49 -14.35 -3.45
N TYR A 168 -4.74 -13.14 -2.95
CA TYR A 168 -5.43 -12.06 -3.65
C TYR A 168 -4.51 -11.24 -4.56
N ASP A 169 -3.18 -11.39 -4.46
CA ASP A 169 -2.22 -10.71 -5.33
C ASP A 169 -1.71 -11.67 -6.41
N TYR A 170 -2.42 -11.71 -7.52
CA TYR A 170 -2.09 -12.57 -8.66
C TYR A 170 -0.69 -12.27 -9.25
N ALA A 171 -0.19 -11.04 -9.07
CA ALA A 171 1.15 -10.67 -9.52
C ALA A 171 2.24 -11.47 -8.80
N GLN A 172 2.11 -11.69 -7.50
CA GLN A 172 3.05 -12.52 -6.73
C GLN A 172 3.04 -13.96 -7.23
N LYS A 173 1.86 -14.54 -7.48
CA LYS A 173 1.74 -15.91 -8.00
C LYS A 173 2.50 -16.08 -9.31
N ILE A 174 2.23 -15.24 -10.30
CA ILE A 174 2.91 -15.28 -11.61
C ILE A 174 4.42 -15.12 -11.45
N MET A 175 4.88 -14.23 -10.58
CA MET A 175 6.31 -14.00 -10.38
C MET A 175 6.99 -15.18 -9.70
N VAL A 176 6.33 -15.85 -8.76
CA VAL A 176 6.83 -17.07 -8.12
C VAL A 176 6.88 -18.23 -9.12
N ASP A 177 5.85 -18.39 -9.94
CA ASP A 177 5.82 -19.40 -11.00
C ASP A 177 6.94 -19.15 -12.03
N ARG A 178 7.20 -17.88 -12.38
CA ARG A 178 8.24 -17.46 -13.33
C ARG A 178 9.66 -17.81 -12.88
N ILE A 179 9.91 -17.88 -11.56
CA ILE A 179 11.19 -18.32 -11.00
C ILE A 179 11.20 -19.81 -10.66
N GLU A 180 10.18 -20.56 -11.12
CA GLU A 180 10.00 -22.00 -10.89
C GLU A 180 9.96 -22.38 -9.40
N ALA A 181 9.59 -21.45 -8.52
CA ALA A 181 9.31 -21.72 -7.11
C ALA A 181 7.86 -22.22 -6.95
N VAL A 182 7.53 -22.80 -5.79
CA VAL A 182 6.21 -23.35 -5.51
C VAL A 182 5.40 -22.35 -4.69
N PRO A 183 4.35 -21.72 -5.26
CA PRO A 183 3.56 -20.75 -4.52
C PRO A 183 2.69 -21.44 -3.46
N VAL A 184 2.78 -20.96 -2.23
CA VAL A 184 1.94 -21.38 -1.10
C VAL A 184 1.00 -20.26 -0.71
N MET A 185 -0.26 -20.39 -1.12
CA MET A 185 -1.30 -19.38 -0.91
C MET A 185 -1.49 -19.07 0.57
N SER A 186 -1.46 -17.80 0.91
CA SER A 186 -1.43 -17.30 2.28
C SER A 186 -2.21 -15.99 2.42
N GLU A 187 -2.45 -15.61 3.66
CA GLU A 187 -3.03 -14.33 4.07
C GLU A 187 -2.01 -13.56 4.90
N ILE A 188 -2.19 -12.24 5.05
CA ILE A 188 -1.32 -11.44 5.93
C ILE A 188 -1.32 -11.99 7.36
N SER A 189 -2.44 -12.55 7.82
CA SER A 189 -2.60 -13.15 9.14
C SER A 189 -1.82 -14.45 9.35
N ASN A 190 -1.29 -15.09 8.28
CA ASN A 190 -0.64 -16.40 8.40
C ASN A 190 0.67 -16.60 7.63
N PHE A 191 1.03 -15.77 6.66
CA PHE A 191 2.20 -16.03 5.80
C PHE A 191 3.52 -16.14 6.58
N ILE A 192 3.76 -15.27 7.59
CA ILE A 192 4.94 -15.38 8.46
C ILE A 192 4.82 -16.55 9.43
N ARG A 193 3.62 -16.89 9.90
CA ARG A 193 3.43 -18.09 10.73
C ARG A 193 3.89 -19.34 9.99
N LYS A 194 3.49 -19.50 8.73
CA LYS A 194 3.94 -20.60 7.86
C LYS A 194 5.46 -20.63 7.71
N PHE A 195 6.09 -19.47 7.54
CA PHE A 195 7.55 -19.36 7.46
C PHE A 195 8.23 -19.75 8.76
N ASN A 196 7.74 -19.25 9.89
CA ASN A 196 8.26 -19.58 11.22
C ASN A 196 8.12 -21.08 11.52
N GLN A 197 7.05 -21.71 11.06
CA GLN A 197 6.77 -23.15 11.23
C GLN A 197 7.47 -24.04 10.19
N GLY A 198 8.14 -23.47 9.18
CA GLY A 198 8.83 -24.23 8.13
C GLY A 198 7.91 -24.84 7.07
N GLU A 199 6.65 -24.40 6.99
CA GLU A 199 5.73 -24.78 5.91
C GLU A 199 6.15 -24.18 4.56
N VAL A 200 6.86 -23.04 4.60
CA VAL A 200 7.44 -22.35 3.44
C VAL A 200 8.91 -22.03 3.68
N ASP A 201 9.69 -21.99 2.62
CA ASP A 201 11.13 -21.70 2.62
C ASP A 201 11.41 -20.20 2.47
N ILE A 202 10.50 -19.48 1.81
CA ILE A 202 10.69 -18.10 1.35
C ILE A 202 9.44 -17.26 1.65
N VAL A 203 9.66 -16.03 2.14
CA VAL A 203 8.62 -15.00 2.27
C VAL A 203 9.16 -13.63 1.86
N ALA A 204 8.27 -12.75 1.38
CA ALA A 204 8.58 -11.33 1.19
C ALA A 204 7.87 -10.51 2.26
N ALA A 205 8.59 -9.67 3.00
CA ALA A 205 7.99 -8.85 4.05
C ALA A 205 8.69 -7.50 4.22
N PRO A 206 7.98 -6.43 4.61
CA PRO A 206 8.61 -5.19 5.00
C PRO A 206 9.22 -5.28 6.41
N ALA A 207 10.18 -4.40 6.71
CA ALA A 207 10.77 -4.30 8.05
C ALA A 207 9.73 -4.10 9.16
N TYR A 208 8.62 -3.42 8.84
CA TYR A 208 7.47 -3.23 9.72
C TYR A 208 6.90 -4.55 10.29
N ALA A 209 6.97 -5.65 9.53
CA ALA A 209 6.49 -6.96 9.95
C ALA A 209 7.52 -7.77 10.78
N PHE A 210 8.80 -7.37 10.78
CA PHE A 210 9.90 -8.17 11.31
C PHE A 210 9.72 -8.53 12.79
N LYS A 211 9.56 -7.51 13.65
CA LYS A 211 9.37 -7.71 15.09
C LYS A 211 7.96 -8.20 15.45
N PRO A 212 6.86 -7.58 14.97
CA PRO A 212 5.51 -7.98 15.34
C PRO A 212 5.17 -9.43 15.03
N LEU A 213 5.67 -9.95 13.91
CA LEU A 213 5.40 -11.32 13.47
C LEU A 213 6.54 -12.29 13.82
N GLU A 214 7.50 -11.85 14.62
CA GLU A 214 8.64 -12.63 15.12
C GLU A 214 9.41 -13.37 14.00
N LEU A 215 9.69 -12.66 12.90
CA LEU A 215 10.29 -13.23 11.69
C LEU A 215 11.63 -13.94 11.94
N GLN A 216 12.33 -13.55 13.01
CA GLN A 216 13.55 -14.20 13.47
C GLN A 216 13.38 -15.69 13.80
N LYS A 217 12.17 -16.16 14.14
CA LYS A 217 11.91 -17.58 14.43
C LYS A 217 12.10 -18.45 13.20
N GLY A 218 11.62 -18.00 12.04
CA GLY A 218 11.80 -18.70 10.77
C GLY A 218 13.21 -18.56 10.20
N LEU A 219 13.87 -17.43 10.44
CA LEU A 219 15.26 -17.22 10.03
C LEU A 219 16.23 -18.12 10.82
N GLY A 220 16.03 -18.28 12.13
CA GLY A 220 16.91 -19.08 12.97
C GLY A 220 18.38 -18.66 12.86
N ARG A 221 19.28 -19.64 12.72
CA ARG A 221 20.74 -19.38 12.55
C ARG A 221 21.21 -19.37 11.10
N GLN A 222 20.44 -19.97 10.20
CA GLN A 222 20.85 -20.23 8.81
C GLN A 222 20.16 -19.32 7.81
N GLY A 223 19.05 -18.67 8.20
CA GLY A 223 18.28 -17.82 7.32
C GLY A 223 18.91 -16.45 7.08
N ALA A 224 18.40 -15.77 6.06
CA ALA A 224 18.85 -14.46 5.67
C ALA A 224 17.73 -13.61 5.08
N MET A 225 17.95 -12.31 5.08
CA MET A 225 17.24 -11.29 4.32
C MET A 225 18.10 -10.89 3.14
N ILE A 226 17.63 -11.13 1.92
CA ILE A 226 18.30 -10.65 0.71
C ILE A 226 18.12 -9.13 0.64
N ASN A 227 19.24 -8.40 0.66
CA ASN A 227 19.27 -6.93 0.60
C ASN A 227 18.98 -6.42 -0.82
N PHE A 228 17.77 -6.71 -1.28
CA PHE A 228 17.22 -6.31 -2.57
C PHE A 228 15.71 -6.13 -2.40
N PRO A 229 15.19 -4.89 -2.37
CA PRO A 229 13.76 -4.64 -2.33
C PRO A 229 13.04 -5.21 -3.56
N VAL A 230 12.04 -6.06 -3.34
CA VAL A 230 11.24 -6.65 -4.43
C VAL A 230 9.91 -5.95 -4.62
N ILE A 231 9.38 -5.29 -3.58
CA ILE A 231 8.14 -4.52 -3.60
C ILE A 231 8.34 -3.35 -2.63
N ASN A 232 7.73 -2.20 -2.88
CA ASN A 232 7.55 -1.17 -1.86
C ASN A 232 6.09 -1.23 -1.41
N VAL A 233 5.84 -1.66 -0.18
CA VAL A 233 4.49 -1.82 0.35
C VAL A 233 3.95 -0.45 0.76
N THR A 234 2.77 -0.12 0.24
CA THR A 234 1.99 1.06 0.65
C THR A 234 0.61 0.64 1.13
N ALA A 235 -0.12 1.59 1.72
CA ALA A 235 -1.51 1.41 2.06
C ALA A 235 -2.33 2.60 1.55
N ASP A 236 -3.45 2.29 0.90
CA ASP A 236 -4.35 3.28 0.32
C ASP A 236 -5.46 3.60 1.31
N LEU A 237 -5.68 4.88 1.56
CA LEU A 237 -6.93 5.38 2.16
C LEU A 237 -7.93 5.60 1.04
N ILE A 238 -9.03 4.85 1.05
CA ILE A 238 -10.09 4.95 0.05
C ILE A 238 -11.41 5.28 0.75
N ILE A 239 -12.10 6.28 0.23
CA ILE A 239 -13.39 6.77 0.75
C ILE A 239 -14.52 6.43 -0.22
N ARG A 240 -15.74 6.22 0.32
CA ARG A 240 -16.98 6.32 -0.46
C ARG A 240 -17.29 7.80 -0.64
N GLN A 241 -17.21 8.28 -1.87
CA GLN A 241 -17.25 9.72 -2.15
C GLN A 241 -18.51 10.41 -1.61
N GLU A 242 -19.65 9.72 -1.57
CA GLU A 242 -20.94 10.26 -1.12
C GLU A 242 -21.02 10.48 0.41
N GLU A 243 -20.17 9.80 1.18
CA GLU A 243 -20.14 9.92 2.65
C GLU A 243 -19.28 11.10 3.14
N PHE A 244 -18.59 11.78 2.23
CA PHE A 244 -17.63 12.84 2.54
C PHE A 244 -17.92 14.15 1.79
N PRO A 245 -17.52 15.31 2.33
CA PRO A 245 -17.60 16.59 1.61
C PRO A 245 -16.85 16.55 0.28
N ALA A 246 -17.36 17.23 -0.74
CA ALA A 246 -16.81 17.17 -2.12
C ALA A 246 -15.31 17.55 -2.24
N SER A 247 -14.78 18.38 -1.35
CA SER A 247 -13.36 18.79 -1.33
C SER A 247 -12.49 17.95 -0.39
N PHE A 248 -13.07 17.00 0.35
CA PHE A 248 -12.41 16.26 1.42
C PHE A 248 -11.20 15.47 0.91
N ALA A 249 -11.38 14.70 -0.16
CA ALA A 249 -10.32 13.84 -0.68
C ALA A 249 -9.09 14.65 -1.12
N ALA A 250 -9.28 15.82 -1.74
CA ALA A 250 -8.16 16.69 -2.13
C ALA A 250 -7.38 17.24 -0.93
N GLN A 251 -8.09 17.61 0.15
CA GLN A 251 -7.46 18.07 1.40
C GLN A 251 -6.71 16.93 2.10
N SER A 252 -7.33 15.75 2.16
CA SER A 252 -6.73 14.53 2.68
C SER A 252 -5.44 14.16 1.93
N ARG A 253 -5.46 14.14 0.59
CA ARG A 253 -4.27 13.82 -0.22
C ARG A 253 -3.12 14.79 0.04
N ASN A 254 -3.41 16.09 0.16
CA ASN A 254 -2.40 17.10 0.50
C ASN A 254 -1.81 16.86 1.90
N TRP A 255 -2.63 16.46 2.87
CA TRP A 255 -2.15 16.09 4.20
C TRP A 255 -1.20 14.88 4.14
N PHE A 256 -1.57 13.80 3.42
CA PHE A 256 -0.70 12.62 3.25
C PHE A 256 0.65 12.98 2.61
N VAL A 257 0.66 13.83 1.58
CA VAL A 257 1.91 14.32 0.94
C VAL A 257 2.81 15.03 1.96
N LYS A 258 2.25 15.82 2.87
CA LYS A 258 3.01 16.50 3.94
C LYS A 258 3.59 15.53 4.97
N GLN A 259 2.97 14.37 5.18
CA GLN A 259 3.47 13.36 6.13
C GLN A 259 4.59 12.49 5.56
N LEU A 260 4.77 12.45 4.23
CA LEU A 260 5.75 11.56 3.60
C LEU A 260 7.15 11.62 4.23
N PRO A 261 7.77 12.80 4.48
CA PRO A 261 9.12 12.83 5.07
C PRO A 261 9.20 12.11 6.42
N ARG A 262 8.19 12.26 7.27
CA ARG A 262 8.11 11.57 8.57
C ARG A 262 7.89 10.07 8.40
N SER A 263 6.98 9.67 7.52
CA SER A 263 6.73 8.24 7.23
C SER A 263 8.00 7.55 6.72
N PHE A 264 8.73 8.16 5.78
CA PHE A 264 9.98 7.59 5.26
C PHE A 264 11.10 7.54 6.30
N ALA A 265 11.21 8.53 7.19
CA ALA A 265 12.17 8.47 8.29
C ALA A 265 11.88 7.30 9.25
N MET A 266 10.60 7.04 9.54
CA MET A 266 10.17 5.89 10.34
C MET A 266 10.51 4.57 9.64
N VAL A 267 10.22 4.43 8.34
CA VAL A 267 10.59 3.23 7.57
C VAL A 267 12.09 2.96 7.63
N LYS A 268 12.92 3.98 7.36
CA LYS A 268 14.38 3.84 7.42
C LYS A 268 14.86 3.35 8.80
N ARG A 269 14.24 3.83 9.88
CA ARG A 269 14.53 3.37 11.24
C ARG A 269 14.17 1.90 11.41
N MET A 270 12.99 1.48 10.97
CA MET A 270 12.58 0.06 11.07
C MET A 270 13.49 -0.87 10.27
N GLU A 271 13.92 -0.46 9.07
CA GLU A 271 14.89 -1.21 8.27
C GLU A 271 16.24 -1.36 9.02
N ALA A 272 16.70 -0.31 9.69
CA ALA A 272 17.93 -0.34 10.48
C ALA A 272 17.84 -1.19 11.75
N GLU A 273 16.63 -1.52 12.23
CA GLU A 273 16.42 -2.40 13.38
C GLU A 273 16.55 -3.89 13.03
N ILE A 274 16.66 -4.25 11.74
CA ILE A 274 16.90 -5.63 11.32
C ILE A 274 18.36 -6.01 11.66
N PRO A 275 18.59 -7.10 12.41
CA PRO A 275 19.94 -7.51 12.79
C PRO A 275 20.85 -7.78 11.59
N SER A 276 22.03 -7.17 11.57
CA SER A 276 23.00 -7.29 10.47
C SER A 276 23.40 -8.73 10.14
N LYS A 277 23.37 -9.64 11.12
CA LYS A 277 23.63 -11.08 10.93
C LYS A 277 22.71 -11.75 9.90
N TYR A 278 21.52 -11.19 9.67
CA TYR A 278 20.58 -11.71 8.68
C TYR A 278 20.77 -11.09 7.29
N ILE A 279 21.47 -9.96 7.17
CA ILE A 279 21.56 -9.23 5.91
C ILE A 279 22.51 -9.96 4.96
N LEU A 280 22.00 -10.40 3.81
CA LEU A 280 22.78 -10.95 2.71
C LEU A 280 22.79 -9.96 1.55
N ASN A 281 23.98 -9.55 1.12
CA ASN A 281 24.17 -8.72 -0.06
C ASN A 281 24.36 -9.60 -1.30
N LEU A 282 23.66 -9.26 -2.38
CA LEU A 282 23.82 -9.91 -3.68
C LEU A 282 25.07 -9.41 -4.41
N SER A 283 25.66 -10.26 -5.25
CA SER A 283 26.66 -9.85 -6.23
C SER A 283 26.08 -8.85 -7.23
N ARG A 284 26.93 -8.12 -7.96
CA ARG A 284 26.44 -7.17 -8.98
C ARG A 284 25.66 -7.90 -10.08
N GLU A 285 26.14 -9.07 -10.47
CA GLU A 285 25.57 -9.94 -11.48
C GLU A 285 24.18 -10.42 -11.06
N ASP A 286 24.05 -10.91 -9.82
CA ASP A 286 22.76 -11.36 -9.28
C ASP A 286 21.77 -10.19 -9.15
N ARG A 287 22.21 -9.00 -8.74
CA ARG A 287 21.34 -7.81 -8.71
C ARG A 287 20.77 -7.47 -10.08
N VAL A 288 21.59 -7.56 -11.14
CA VAL A 288 21.13 -7.34 -12.52
C VAL A 288 20.15 -8.43 -12.95
N ALA A 289 20.40 -9.69 -12.60
CA ALA A 289 19.49 -10.79 -12.91
C ALA A 289 18.12 -10.60 -12.23
N TYR A 290 18.12 -10.24 -10.94
CA TYR A 290 16.89 -9.88 -10.20
C TYR A 290 16.16 -8.72 -10.87
N GLN A 291 16.87 -7.65 -11.22
CA GLN A 291 16.21 -6.50 -11.84
C GLN A 291 15.56 -6.86 -13.19
N LYS A 292 16.24 -7.67 -14.03
CA LYS A 292 15.70 -8.13 -15.31
C LYS A 292 14.42 -8.94 -15.14
N ILE A 293 14.41 -9.94 -14.25
CA ILE A 293 13.22 -10.79 -14.07
C ILE A 293 12.03 -9.97 -13.55
N LEU A 294 12.27 -9.01 -12.64
CA LEU A 294 11.22 -8.13 -12.12
C LEU A 294 10.68 -7.19 -13.20
N ARG A 295 11.56 -6.64 -14.04
CA ARG A 295 11.17 -5.79 -15.19
C ARG A 295 10.30 -6.55 -16.18
N ASP A 296 10.75 -7.73 -16.60
CA ASP A 296 10.01 -8.54 -17.57
C ASP A 296 8.67 -9.01 -16.98
N GLY A 297 8.66 -9.28 -15.67
CA GLY A 297 7.47 -9.49 -14.87
C GLY A 297 6.50 -8.31 -14.95
N ARG A 298 6.94 -7.08 -14.66
CA ARG A 298 6.07 -5.89 -14.76
C ARG A 298 5.47 -5.72 -16.14
N ILE A 299 6.25 -5.91 -17.20
CA ILE A 299 5.77 -5.77 -18.58
C ILE A 299 4.67 -6.81 -18.87
N ASP A 300 4.91 -8.06 -18.52
CA ASP A 300 3.94 -9.14 -18.72
C ASP A 300 2.67 -8.95 -17.88
N LEU A 301 2.81 -8.64 -16.60
CA LEU A 301 1.69 -8.35 -15.70
C LEU A 301 0.86 -7.15 -16.16
N THR A 302 1.49 -6.15 -16.78
CA THR A 302 0.78 -5.01 -17.37
C THR A 302 0.02 -5.41 -18.63
N LYS A 303 0.61 -6.23 -19.51
CA LYS A 303 -0.07 -6.78 -20.70
C LYS A 303 -1.27 -7.64 -20.33
N GLN A 304 -1.18 -8.40 -19.24
CA GLN A 304 -2.29 -9.19 -18.69
C GLN A 304 -3.35 -8.32 -17.98
N GLY A 305 -3.14 -7.00 -17.90
CA GLY A 305 -4.08 -6.08 -17.27
C GLY A 305 -4.08 -6.13 -15.75
N ILE A 306 -3.06 -6.71 -15.10
CA ILE A 306 -2.96 -6.76 -13.64
C ILE A 306 -2.50 -5.41 -13.09
N TYR A 307 -1.51 -4.78 -13.74
CA TYR A 307 -1.06 -3.43 -13.41
C TYR A 307 -1.71 -2.38 -14.34
N ASP A 308 -1.85 -1.16 -13.83
CA ASP A 308 -2.22 0.00 -14.63
C ASP A 308 -1.02 0.47 -15.48
N GLN A 309 -1.20 0.52 -16.80
CA GLN A 309 -0.15 0.96 -17.74
C GLN A 309 0.35 2.37 -17.43
N GLY A 310 -0.55 3.29 -17.09
CA GLY A 310 -0.15 4.64 -16.79
C GLY A 310 0.60 4.74 -15.46
N MET A 311 0.30 3.87 -14.48
CA MET A 311 1.10 3.75 -13.26
C MET A 311 2.49 3.18 -13.55
N MET A 312 2.63 2.20 -14.44
CA MET A 312 3.95 1.67 -14.79
C MET A 312 4.84 2.74 -15.44
N ASN A 313 4.26 3.57 -16.31
CA ASN A 313 4.92 4.75 -16.84
C ASN A 313 5.39 5.73 -15.75
N VAL A 314 4.56 5.95 -14.72
CA VAL A 314 4.92 6.81 -13.57
C VAL A 314 6.08 6.22 -12.80
N LEU A 315 6.03 4.93 -12.48
CA LEU A 315 7.09 4.24 -11.74
C LEU A 315 8.40 4.26 -12.52
N LYS A 316 8.37 3.96 -13.82
CA LYS A 316 9.56 4.02 -14.68
C LYS A 316 10.17 5.42 -14.69
N ARG A 317 9.36 6.48 -14.86
CA ARG A 317 9.83 7.86 -14.81
C ARG A 317 10.43 8.21 -13.45
N ALA A 318 9.81 7.76 -12.34
CA ALA A 318 10.34 7.97 -11.01
C ALA A 318 11.71 7.29 -10.83
N ARG A 319 11.84 6.01 -11.24
CA ARG A 319 13.13 5.29 -11.24
C ARG A 319 14.18 6.04 -12.04
N CYS A 320 13.88 6.44 -13.28
CA CYS A 320 14.82 7.14 -14.15
C CYS A 320 15.15 8.57 -13.73
N THR A 321 14.31 9.19 -12.90
CA THR A 321 14.64 10.49 -12.30
C THR A 321 15.67 10.35 -11.18
N VAL A 322 15.58 9.27 -10.39
CA VAL A 322 16.48 9.00 -9.26
C VAL A 322 17.77 8.32 -9.71
N GLU A 323 17.66 7.32 -10.58
CA GLU A 323 18.77 6.49 -11.06
C GLU A 323 18.89 6.60 -12.59
N ARG A 324 19.39 7.75 -13.08
CA ARG A 324 19.47 8.04 -14.53
C ARG A 324 20.30 7.03 -15.34
N THR A 325 21.27 6.39 -14.71
CA THR A 325 22.16 5.40 -15.34
C THR A 325 21.62 3.98 -15.30
N ASN A 326 20.42 3.77 -14.74
CA ASN A 326 19.78 2.47 -14.71
C ASN A 326 19.44 2.01 -16.15
N PHE A 327 19.73 0.75 -16.49
CA PHE A 327 19.55 0.23 -17.84
C PHE A 327 18.08 0.28 -18.30
N GLU A 328 17.11 0.28 -17.38
CA GLU A 328 15.69 0.41 -17.73
C GLU A 328 15.34 1.75 -18.39
N CYS A 329 16.18 2.77 -18.21
CA CYS A 329 15.92 4.13 -18.67
C CYS A 329 16.25 4.36 -20.14
N SER A 330 17.08 3.51 -20.74
CA SER A 330 17.41 3.55 -22.17
C SER A 330 16.59 2.57 -23.01
N ILE A 331 15.80 1.70 -22.39
CA ILE A 331 15.02 0.65 -23.07
C ILE A 331 13.55 1.04 -23.09
N GLY A 332 12.87 0.87 -24.23
CA GLY A 332 11.43 1.04 -24.35
C GLY A 332 10.61 0.01 -23.56
N GLY A 333 9.32 0.27 -23.36
CA GLY A 333 8.41 -0.61 -22.63
C GLY A 333 8.29 -0.31 -21.12
N GLU A 334 7.23 -0.86 -20.53
CA GLU A 334 6.50 -0.38 -19.32
C GLU A 334 5.59 0.82 -19.56
#